data_AF-A0AAU5NT87-F1
#
_entry.id   AF-A0AAU5NT87-F1
#
_cell.length_a   1.000
_cell.length_b   1.000
_cell.length_c   1.000
_cell.angle_alpha   90.00
_cell.angle_beta   90.00
_cell.angle_gamma   90.00
#
_symmetry.space_group_name_H-M   'P 1'
#
loop_
_entity.id
_entity.type
_entity.pdbx_description
1 polymer ?
#
loop_
_entity_poly.entity_id
_entity_poly.type
_entity_poly.pdbx_seq_one_letter_code
_entity_poly.pdbx_strand_id
1 'polypeptide(L)'
;MTDSELAELRARADGGDADAVDEMVQLAAELGDLKELRRLAEGGSSDAVDELVQLAAERGDLGELRRLSDGGSVTATDQLIETATELDDLDELRRLAAAGNLTAAEQLAELGAE
;
A
#
# COMPACT_ATOMS: atom_id res chain seq x y z
N MET A 1 -17.17 19.24 1.65
CA MET A 1 -17.35 18.66 2.99
C MET A 1 -16.77 19.62 4.01
N THR A 2 -17.51 19.87 5.10
CA THR A 2 -17.07 20.63 6.28
C THR A 2 -16.40 19.69 7.29
N ASP A 3 -15.65 20.24 8.25
CA ASP A 3 -15.02 19.43 9.31
C ASP A 3 -16.03 18.61 10.11
N SER A 4 -17.24 19.14 10.31
CA SER A 4 -18.32 18.44 11.02
C SER A 4 -18.88 17.27 10.21
N GLU A 5 -19.07 17.46 8.90
CA GLU A 5 -19.55 16.39 8.00
C GLU A 5 -18.51 15.27 7.90
N LEU A 6 -17.22 15.60 7.83
CA LEU A 6 -16.13 14.62 7.82
C LEU A 6 -16.05 13.83 9.14
N ALA A 7 -16.23 14.52 10.28
CA ALA A 7 -16.23 13.86 11.59
C ALA A 7 -17.41 12.90 11.76
N GLU A 8 -18.60 13.26 11.24
CA GLU A 8 -19.77 12.39 11.26
C GLU A 8 -19.58 11.17 10.35
N LEU A 9 -19.06 11.37 9.14
CA LEU A 9 -18.72 10.29 8.21
C LEU A 9 -17.72 9.31 8.86
N ARG A 10 -16.68 9.85 9.50
CA ARG A 10 -15.68 9.06 10.22
C ARG A 10 -16.27 8.25 11.36
N ALA A 11 -17.16 8.86 12.16
CA ALA A 11 -17.82 8.15 13.25
C ALA A 11 -18.71 7.00 12.74
N ARG A 12 -19.37 7.16 11.59
CA ARG A 12 -20.15 6.10 10.96
C ARG A 12 -19.25 4.96 10.45
N ALA A 13 -18.18 5.29 9.75
CA ALA A 13 -17.20 4.31 9.28
C ALA A 13 -16.58 3.52 10.45
N ASP A 14 -16.20 4.21 11.54
CA ASP A 14 -15.71 3.60 12.77
C ASP A 14 -16.76 2.69 13.45
N GLY A 15 -18.04 2.97 13.22
CA GLY A 15 -19.16 2.14 13.62
C GLY A 15 -19.44 0.93 12.71
N GLY A 16 -18.66 0.75 11.64
CA GLY A 16 -18.81 -0.35 10.68
C GLY A 16 -19.85 -0.10 9.57
N ASP A 17 -20.25 1.16 9.36
CA ASP A 17 -21.09 1.53 8.23
C ASP A 17 -20.28 1.42 6.93
N ALA A 18 -20.61 0.42 6.10
CA ALA A 18 -19.86 0.11 4.88
C ALA A 18 -19.90 1.26 3.86
N ASP A 19 -21.05 1.91 3.66
CA ASP A 19 -21.15 3.04 2.73
C ASP A 19 -20.27 4.20 3.20
N ALA A 20 -20.19 4.43 4.52
CA ALA A 20 -19.30 5.42 5.08
C ALA A 20 -17.82 5.05 4.93
N VAL A 21 -17.47 3.77 5.08
CA VAL A 21 -16.10 3.28 4.81
C VAL A 21 -15.72 3.54 3.35
N ASP A 22 -16.58 3.18 2.40
CA ASP A 22 -16.31 3.35 0.97
C ASP A 22 -16.12 4.82 0.60
N GLU A 23 -16.99 5.71 1.12
CA GLU A 23 -16.86 7.16 0.90
C GLU A 23 -15.57 7.71 1.52
N MET A 24 -15.16 7.21 2.70
CA MET A 24 -13.89 7.60 3.30
C MET A 24 -12.67 7.11 2.53
N VAL A 25 -12.71 5.90 1.95
CA VAL A 25 -11.64 5.38 1.11
C VAL A 25 -11.45 6.27 -0.11
N GLN A 26 -12.54 6.59 -0.82
CA GLN A 26 -12.51 7.46 -1.98
C GLN A 26 -11.94 8.84 -1.64
N LEU A 27 -12.43 9.46 -0.56
CA LEU A 27 -11.94 10.77 -0.13
C LEU A 27 -10.45 10.72 0.26
N ALA A 28 -10.03 9.69 0.98
CA ALA A 28 -8.63 9.54 1.38
C ALA A 28 -7.71 9.31 0.19
N ALA A 29 -8.13 8.54 -0.81
CA ALA A 29 -7.40 8.33 -2.06
C ALA A 29 -7.26 9.64 -2.85
N GLU A 30 -8.36 10.38 -3.05
CA GLU A 30 -8.35 11.68 -3.74
C GLU A 30 -7.44 12.71 -3.06
N LEU A 31 -7.40 12.71 -1.73
CA LEU A 31 -6.54 13.60 -0.95
C LEU A 31 -5.10 13.09 -0.81
N GLY A 32 -4.83 11.85 -1.22
CA GLY A 32 -3.56 11.19 -1.02
C GLY A 32 -3.20 10.98 0.46
N ASP A 33 -4.20 10.77 1.32
CA ASP A 33 -4.04 10.57 2.76
C ASP A 33 -3.74 9.11 3.09
N LEU A 34 -2.46 8.75 2.98
CA LEU A 34 -1.94 7.42 3.35
C LEU A 34 -2.27 7.04 4.79
N LYS A 35 -2.38 8.01 5.71
CA LYS A 35 -2.65 7.73 7.12
C LYS A 35 -4.10 7.28 7.29
N GLU A 36 -5.03 7.94 6.60
CA GLU A 36 -6.43 7.55 6.64
C GLU A 36 -6.68 6.22 5.94
N LEU A 37 -6.10 6.02 4.75
CA LEU A 37 -6.16 4.74 4.04
C LEU A 37 -5.62 3.59 4.90
N ARG A 38 -4.47 3.78 5.57
CA ARG A 38 -3.93 2.79 6.50
C ARG A 38 -4.90 2.45 7.61
N ARG A 39 -5.54 3.45 8.22
CA ARG A 39 -6.49 3.22 9.31
C ARG A 39 -7.69 2.41 8.83
N LEU A 40 -8.22 2.72 7.65
CA LEU A 40 -9.35 1.99 7.06
C LEU A 40 -8.95 0.55 6.69
N ALA A 41 -7.74 0.36 6.15
CA ALA A 41 -7.17 -0.96 5.86
C ALA A 41 -6.98 -1.81 7.13
N GLU A 42 -6.46 -1.22 8.22
CA GLU A 42 -6.37 -1.86 9.53
C GLU A 42 -7.75 -2.19 10.13
N GLY A 43 -8.78 -1.42 9.75
CA GLY A 43 -10.19 -1.70 10.04
C GLY A 43 -10.79 -2.83 9.18
N GLY A 44 -10.03 -3.39 8.23
CA GLY A 44 -10.43 -4.50 7.38
C GLY A 44 -11.00 -4.12 6.01
N SER A 45 -10.91 -2.85 5.61
CA SER A 45 -11.30 -2.45 4.24
C SER A 45 -10.26 -2.94 3.23
N SER A 46 -10.66 -3.83 2.33
CA SER A 46 -9.82 -4.28 1.21
C SER A 46 -9.51 -3.14 0.23
N ASP A 47 -10.50 -2.31 -0.05
CA ASP A 47 -10.39 -1.23 -1.02
C ASP A 47 -9.39 -0.17 -0.51
N ALA A 48 -9.37 0.06 0.80
CA ALA A 48 -8.34 0.89 1.43
C ALA A 48 -6.92 0.29 1.29
N VAL A 49 -6.78 -1.03 1.33
CA VAL A 49 -5.48 -1.70 1.10
C VAL A 49 -5.04 -1.47 -0.34
N ASP A 50 -5.93 -1.63 -1.31
CA ASP A 50 -5.61 -1.47 -2.74
C ASP A 50 -5.17 -0.03 -3.05
N GLU A 51 -5.94 0.97 -2.57
CA GLU A 51 -5.58 2.39 -2.72
C GLU A 51 -4.26 2.73 -2.01
N LEU A 52 -4.02 2.14 -0.84
CA LEU A 52 -2.77 2.35 -0.09
C LEU A 52 -1.56 1.77 -0.83
N VAL A 53 -1.70 0.59 -1.47
CA VAL A 53 -0.66 0.01 -2.32
C VAL A 53 -0.36 0.90 -3.51
N GLN A 54 -1.40 1.31 -4.25
CA GLN A 54 -1.24 2.13 -5.44
C GLN A 54 -0.55 3.46 -5.09
N LEU A 55 -1.04 4.16 -4.07
CA LEU A 55 -0.49 5.45 -3.68
C LEU A 55 0.93 5.34 -3.12
N ALA A 56 1.26 4.24 -2.43
CA ALA A 56 2.62 3.98 -1.97
C ALA A 56 3.57 3.75 -3.15
N ALA A 57 3.18 2.96 -4.16
CA ALA A 57 3.96 2.74 -5.37
C ALA A 57 4.18 4.03 -6.15
N GLU A 58 3.12 4.81 -6.40
CA GLU A 58 3.21 6.12 -7.09
C GLU A 58 4.17 7.10 -6.38
N ARG A 59 4.33 6.97 -5.06
CA ARG A 59 5.22 7.81 -4.25
C ARG A 59 6.61 7.22 -4.05
N GLY A 60 6.87 6.00 -4.52
CA GLY A 60 8.11 5.28 -4.22
C GLY A 60 8.26 4.93 -2.72
N ASP A 61 7.16 4.81 -1.98
CA ASP A 61 7.18 4.49 -0.55
C ASP A 61 7.39 2.98 -0.33
N LEU A 62 8.64 2.55 -0.52
CA LEU A 62 9.06 1.16 -0.29
C LEU A 62 8.80 0.71 1.15
N GLY A 63 8.82 1.64 2.12
CA GLY A 63 8.56 1.32 3.52
C GLY A 63 7.13 0.85 3.73
N GLU A 64 6.17 1.54 3.10
CA GLU A 64 4.76 1.17 3.18
C GLU A 64 4.43 -0.08 2.38
N LEU A 65 4.96 -0.20 1.16
CA LEU A 65 4.82 -1.41 0.36
C LEU A 65 5.41 -2.63 1.08
N ARG A 66 6.58 -2.50 1.72
CA ARG A 66 7.18 -3.54 2.56
C ARG A 66 6.28 -3.93 3.71
N ARG A 67 5.73 -2.97 4.46
CA ARG A 67 4.83 -3.26 5.58
C ARG A 67 3.60 -4.07 5.12
N LEU A 68 3.01 -3.69 3.99
CA LEU A 68 1.85 -4.39 3.43
C LEU A 68 2.21 -5.78 2.91
N SER A 69 3.36 -5.92 2.25
CA SER A 69 3.91 -7.20 1.79
C SER A 69 4.18 -8.16 2.96
N ASP A 70 4.85 -7.67 4.02
CA ASP A 70 5.11 -8.44 5.24
C ASP A 70 3.80 -8.79 5.98
N GLY A 71 2.75 -7.99 5.78
CA GLY A 71 1.38 -8.27 6.23
C GLY A 71 0.61 -9.29 5.37
N GLY A 72 1.23 -9.83 4.32
CA GLY A 72 0.67 -10.85 3.44
C GLY A 72 -0.05 -10.31 2.20
N SER A 73 0.04 -9.01 1.90
CA SER A 73 -0.50 -8.46 0.66
C SER A 73 0.36 -8.87 -0.53
N VAL A 74 -0.21 -9.72 -1.40
CA VAL A 74 0.45 -10.16 -2.64
C VAL A 74 0.63 -8.98 -3.58
N THR A 75 -0.41 -8.17 -3.79
CA THR A 75 -0.35 -6.97 -4.63
C THR A 75 0.73 -5.99 -4.15
N ALA A 76 0.88 -5.80 -2.84
CA ALA A 76 1.94 -4.97 -2.31
C ALA A 76 3.33 -5.57 -2.54
N THR A 77 3.45 -6.89 -2.51
CA THR A 77 4.73 -7.58 -2.79
C THR A 77 5.15 -7.39 -4.23
N ASP A 78 4.21 -7.51 -5.17
CA ASP A 78 4.48 -7.29 -6.59
C ASP A 78 4.92 -5.85 -6.85
N GLN A 79 4.17 -4.87 -6.29
CA GLN A 79 4.51 -3.46 -6.41
C GLN A 79 5.84 -3.10 -5.73
N LEU A 80 6.15 -3.73 -4.59
CA LEU A 80 7.44 -3.54 -3.92
C LEU A 80 8.61 -3.97 -4.79
N ILE A 81 8.47 -5.06 -5.53
CA ILE A 81 9.50 -5.55 -6.47
C ILE A 81 9.63 -4.61 -7.65
N GLU A 82 8.51 -4.21 -8.25
CA GLU A 82 8.49 -3.27 -9.38
C GLU A 82 9.14 -1.94 -8.99
N THR A 83 8.66 -1.31 -7.93
CA THR A 83 9.19 -0.02 -7.45
C THR A 83 10.66 -0.15 -7.01
N ALA A 84 11.06 -1.23 -6.33
CA ALA A 84 12.46 -1.43 -5.95
C ALA A 84 13.36 -1.61 -7.19
N THR A 85 12.87 -2.27 -8.24
CA THR A 85 13.61 -2.41 -9.51
C THR A 85 13.77 -1.07 -10.20
N GLU A 86 12.70 -0.28 -10.32
CA GLU A 86 12.75 1.06 -10.93
C GLU A 86 13.69 2.02 -10.19
N LEU A 87 13.84 1.85 -8.87
CA LEU A 87 14.70 2.66 -8.01
C LEU A 87 16.11 2.08 -7.83
N ASP A 88 16.45 0.96 -8.48
CA ASP A 88 17.69 0.22 -8.27
C ASP A 88 17.98 -0.14 -6.79
N ASP A 89 16.93 -0.37 -5.99
CA ASP A 89 17.04 -0.81 -4.60
C ASP A 89 17.35 -2.32 -4.53
N LEU A 90 18.61 -2.64 -4.84
CA LEU A 90 19.12 -4.01 -4.82
C LEU A 90 19.06 -4.63 -3.43
N ASP A 91 19.07 -3.83 -2.36
CA ASP A 91 19.01 -4.36 -1.00
C ASP A 91 17.60 -4.87 -0.67
N GLU A 92 16.56 -4.19 -1.16
CA GLU A 92 15.20 -4.69 -1.04
C GLU A 92 14.94 -5.93 -1.90
N LEU A 93 15.42 -5.93 -3.15
CA LEU A 93 15.32 -7.11 -4.02
C LEU A 93 16.07 -8.31 -3.41
N ARG A 94 17.26 -8.10 -2.83
CA ARG A 94 18.00 -9.16 -2.10
C ARG A 94 17.22 -9.67 -0.89
N ARG A 95 16.58 -8.79 -0.12
CA ARG A 95 15.78 -9.18 1.05
C ARG A 95 14.65 -10.11 0.62
N LEU A 96 13.89 -9.72 -0.40
CA LEU A 96 12.77 -10.51 -0.93
C LEU A 96 13.24 -11.83 -1.52
N ALA A 97 14.33 -11.83 -2.30
CA ALA A 97 14.94 -13.05 -2.84
C ALA A 97 15.39 -14.01 -1.73
N ALA A 98 16.02 -13.48 -0.67
CA ALA A 98 16.43 -14.27 0.49
C ALA A 98 15.24 -14.85 1.27
N ALA A 99 14.08 -14.18 1.22
CA ALA A 99 12.81 -14.69 1.74
C ALA A 99 12.14 -15.72 0.79
N GLY A 100 12.75 -16.02 -0.36
CA GLY A 100 12.27 -17.01 -1.32
C GLY A 100 11.39 -16.45 -2.43
N ASN A 101 11.30 -15.12 -2.59
CA ASN A 101 10.59 -14.52 -3.71
C ASN A 101 11.42 -14.68 -5.00
N LEU A 102 10.90 -15.48 -5.94
CA LEU A 102 11.61 -15.81 -7.18
C LEU A 102 11.69 -14.61 -8.13
N THR A 103 10.62 -13.83 -8.27
CA THR A 103 10.60 -12.63 -9.12
C THR A 103 11.66 -11.62 -8.69
N ALA A 104 11.80 -11.37 -7.38
CA ALA A 104 12.85 -10.49 -6.87
C ALA A 104 14.27 -11.02 -7.15
N ALA A 105 14.46 -12.34 -7.09
CA ALA A 105 15.74 -12.97 -7.41
C ALA A 105 16.10 -12.84 -8.90
N GLU A 106 15.10 -12.93 -9.77
CA GLU A 106 15.23 -12.73 -11.22
C GLU A 106 15.62 -11.27 -11.53
N GLN A 107 14.88 -10.28 -10.99
CA GLN A 107 15.21 -8.86 -11.17
C GLN A 107 16.62 -8.51 -10.67
N LEU A 108 17.02 -9.05 -9.52
CA LEU A 108 18.36 -8.84 -8.97
C LEU A 108 19.47 -9.39 -9.89
N ALA A 109 19.22 -10.52 -10.55
CA ALA A 109 20.18 -11.12 -11.48
C ALA A 109 20.29 -10.32 -12.79
N GLU A 110 19.17 -9.78 -13.27
CA GLU A 110 19.13 -8.92 -14.46
C GLU A 110 19.92 -7.63 -14.24
N LEU A 111 19.63 -6.89 -13.16
CA LEU A 111 20.33 -5.64 -12.84
C LEU A 111 21.82 -5.83 -12.51
N GLY A 112 22.20 -6.99 -11.95
CA GLY A 112 23.59 -7.30 -11.64
C GLY A 112 24.44 -7.72 -12.84
N ALA A 113 23.82 -7.95 -14.01
CA ALA A 113 24.50 -8.35 -15.23
C ALA A 113 24.81 -7.19 -16.20
N GLU A 114 24.30 -5.98 -15.91
CA GLU A 114 24.57 -4.73 -16.64
C GLU A 114 25.87 -4.04 -16.19
#